data_AF-A0A1H7R8A3-F1
#
_entry.id   AF-A0A1H7R8A3-F1
#
_cell.length_a   1.000
_cell.length_b   1.000
_cell.length_c   1.000
_cell.angle_alpha   90.00
_cell.angle_beta   90.00
_cell.angle_gamma   90.00
#
_symmetry.space_group_name_H-M   'P 1'
#
loop_
_entity.id
_entity.type
_entity.pdbx_description
1 polymer ?
#
loop_
_entity_poly.entity_id
_entity_poly.type
_entity_poly.pdbx_seq_one_letter_code
_entity_poly.pdbx_strand_id
1 'polypeptide(L)'
;MTLRSFIFAGQKRLEACLRDDASHVARGAGGEHVCLIQTALVHLDGADIDPAELNRGFYGPSTARAVLAFKTRRDIVNRSYQKRADDVVGKMTIAALDAEMLASQKPAPRAHRKAHGPARTSALSAEASVRRALDQMLASALAKLR
;
A
#
# COMPACT_ATOMS: atom_id res chain seq x y z
N MET A 1 -12.21 12.93 14.84
CA MET A 1 -10.99 12.25 15.34
C MET A 1 -9.82 12.82 14.57
N THR A 2 -8.64 12.94 15.18
CA THR A 2 -7.40 13.38 14.53
C THR A 2 -6.48 12.18 14.30
N LEU A 3 -5.63 12.26 13.27
CA LEU A 3 -4.66 11.22 12.95
C LEU A 3 -3.53 11.25 14.00
N ARG A 4 -3.01 10.07 14.37
CA ARG A 4 -2.10 9.91 15.50
C ARG A 4 -0.66 9.59 15.10
N SER A 5 -0.45 9.03 13.92
CA SER A 5 0.88 8.69 13.42
C SER A 5 1.68 9.93 13.06
N PHE A 6 3.00 9.89 13.26
CA PHE A 6 3.86 11.04 12.99
C PHE A 6 3.80 11.57 11.54
N ILE A 7 3.54 10.69 10.57
CA ILE A 7 3.50 11.04 9.14
C ILE A 7 2.15 11.68 8.75
N PHE A 8 1.08 11.39 9.48
CA PHE A 8 -0.27 11.86 9.14
C PHE A 8 -0.85 12.87 10.14
N ALA A 9 -0.33 12.93 11.36
CA ALA A 9 -0.77 13.86 12.39
C ALA A 9 -0.52 15.31 11.97
N GLY A 10 -1.53 16.16 12.11
CA GLY A 10 -1.47 17.58 11.75
C GLY A 10 -1.72 17.88 10.26
N GLN A 11 -1.91 16.86 9.42
CA GLN A 11 -2.22 17.06 8.00
C GLN A 11 -3.71 17.27 7.76
N LYS A 12 -4.12 18.53 7.61
CA LYS A 12 -5.53 18.94 7.43
C LYS A 12 -6.25 18.19 6.32
N ARG A 13 -5.60 17.91 5.19
CA ARG A 13 -6.21 17.16 4.08
C ARG A 13 -6.48 15.70 4.43
N LEU A 14 -5.56 15.05 5.14
CA LEU A 14 -5.73 13.65 5.55
C LEU A 14 -6.74 13.53 6.69
N GLU A 15 -6.77 14.49 7.61
CA GLU A 15 -7.82 14.59 8.63
C GLU A 15 -9.20 14.85 8.01
N ALA A 16 -9.27 15.63 6.94
CA ALA A 16 -10.49 15.79 6.16
C ALA A 16 -10.89 14.48 5.44
N CYS A 17 -9.94 13.71 4.91
CA CYS A 17 -10.23 12.36 4.34
C CYS A 17 -10.86 11.40 5.36
N LEU A 18 -10.56 11.58 6.65
CA LEU A 18 -11.14 10.79 7.74
C LEU A 18 -12.59 11.20 8.04
N ARG A 19 -12.97 12.45 7.74
CA ARG A 19 -14.26 13.03 8.11
C ARG A 19 -15.25 13.09 6.95
N ASP A 20 -14.78 13.45 5.77
CA ASP A 20 -15.59 13.78 4.62
C ASP A 20 -15.31 12.85 3.45
N ASP A 21 -16.36 12.20 2.94
CA ASP A 21 -16.24 11.30 1.79
C ASP A 21 -15.86 12.08 0.50
N ALA A 22 -16.10 13.40 0.44
CA ALA A 22 -15.66 14.28 -0.65
C ALA A 22 -14.14 14.52 -0.67
N SER A 23 -13.45 14.29 0.45
CA SER A 23 -11.99 14.41 0.55
C SER A 23 -11.28 13.10 0.25
N HIS A 24 -11.99 12.04 -0.16
CA HIS A 24 -11.38 10.77 -0.50
C HIS A 24 -10.33 10.90 -1.60
N VAL A 25 -9.19 10.23 -1.42
CA VAL A 25 -8.09 10.27 -2.39
C VAL A 25 -8.29 9.13 -3.36
N ALA A 26 -8.60 9.48 -4.61
CA ALA A 26 -8.77 8.54 -5.72
C ALA A 26 -7.66 8.72 -6.76
N ARG A 27 -7.63 7.81 -7.73
CA ARG A 27 -6.71 7.87 -8.87
C ARG A 27 -6.82 9.23 -9.58
N GLY A 28 -5.67 9.80 -9.92
CA GLY A 28 -5.57 11.14 -10.49
C GLY A 28 -5.37 12.25 -9.45
N ALA A 29 -5.53 11.97 -8.17
CA ALA A 29 -5.17 12.92 -7.12
C ALA A 29 -3.64 13.13 -7.08
N GLY A 30 -3.21 14.35 -6.79
CA GLY A 30 -1.80 14.68 -6.68
C GLY A 30 -1.53 15.66 -5.55
N GLY A 31 -0.40 15.49 -4.87
CA GLY A 31 0.10 16.42 -3.87
C GLY A 31 0.76 15.72 -2.69
N GLU A 32 1.15 16.52 -1.71
CA GLU A 32 1.92 16.06 -0.54
C GLU A 32 1.23 14.91 0.22
N HIS A 33 -0.08 15.03 0.44
CA HIS A 33 -0.92 13.99 1.04
C HIS A 33 -0.84 12.63 0.32
N VAL A 34 -0.72 12.61 -1.02
CA VAL A 34 -0.55 11.36 -1.78
C VAL A 34 0.83 10.77 -1.55
N CYS A 35 1.87 11.61 -1.51
CA CYS A 35 3.24 11.19 -1.26
C CYS A 35 3.39 10.55 0.13
N LEU A 36 2.69 11.08 1.14
CA LEU A 36 2.63 10.50 2.48
C LEU A 36 1.93 9.13 2.50
N ILE A 37 0.82 8.99 1.76
CA ILE A 37 0.12 7.71 1.62
C ILE A 37 1.02 6.68 0.93
N GLN A 38 1.67 7.05 -0.19
CA GLN A 38 2.60 6.19 -0.90
C GLN A 38 3.76 5.75 0.00
N THR A 39 4.34 6.69 0.76
CA THR A 39 5.41 6.39 1.73
C THR A 39 4.94 5.38 2.78
N ALA A 40 3.73 5.54 3.32
CA ALA A 40 3.19 4.59 4.29
C ALA A 40 2.92 3.21 3.67
N LEU A 41 2.42 3.14 2.43
CA LEU A 41 2.19 1.87 1.73
C LEU A 41 3.51 1.12 1.44
N VAL A 42 4.54 1.85 1.01
CA VAL A 42 5.89 1.29 0.83
C VAL A 42 6.44 0.79 2.16
N HIS A 43 6.27 1.58 3.24
CA HIS A 43 6.81 1.23 4.55
C HIS A 43 6.10 0.02 5.19
N LEU A 44 4.78 -0.07 5.08
CA LEU A 44 3.98 -1.11 5.72
C LEU A 44 3.95 -2.42 4.93
N ASP A 45 3.77 -2.35 3.62
CA ASP A 45 3.51 -3.51 2.77
C ASP A 45 4.63 -3.78 1.75
N GLY A 46 5.65 -2.92 1.67
CA GLY A 46 6.70 -3.03 0.64
C GLY A 46 6.13 -2.80 -0.76
N ALA A 47 5.12 -1.93 -0.88
CA ALA A 47 4.43 -1.70 -2.13
C ALA A 47 5.39 -1.26 -3.25
N ASP A 48 5.32 -1.93 -4.40
CA ASP A 48 6.06 -1.54 -5.60
C ASP A 48 5.30 -0.41 -6.30
N ILE A 49 5.67 0.83 -5.97
CA ILE A 49 5.10 2.04 -6.56
C ILE A 49 6.13 2.62 -7.53
N ASP A 50 5.67 3.02 -8.71
CA ASP A 50 6.53 3.59 -9.73
C ASP A 50 7.26 4.83 -9.17
N PRO A 51 8.60 4.91 -9.31
CA PRO A 51 9.38 6.03 -8.78
C PRO A 51 8.95 7.38 -9.38
N ALA A 52 8.41 7.41 -10.61
CA ALA A 52 7.89 8.64 -11.20
C ALA A 52 6.58 9.10 -10.52
N GLU A 53 5.72 8.16 -10.09
CA GLU A 53 4.52 8.46 -9.30
C GLU A 53 4.87 8.95 -7.90
N LEU A 54 5.85 8.31 -7.26
CA LEU A 54 6.38 8.71 -5.94
C LEU A 54 7.00 10.11 -5.98
N ASN A 55 7.89 10.37 -6.94
CA ASN A 55 8.59 11.65 -7.02
C ASN A 55 7.64 12.80 -7.37
N ARG A 56 6.56 12.54 -8.12
CA ARG A 56 5.50 13.51 -8.40
C ARG A 56 4.46 13.61 -7.30
N GLY A 57 4.42 12.68 -6.34
CA GLY A 57 3.32 12.54 -5.39
C GLY A 57 1.98 12.40 -6.11
N PHE A 58 1.92 11.60 -7.17
CA PHE A 58 0.74 11.45 -8.02
C PHE A 58 0.14 10.06 -7.86
N TYR A 59 -1.18 10.03 -7.69
CA TYR A 59 -1.94 8.81 -7.52
C TYR A 59 -2.21 8.17 -8.88
N GLY A 60 -1.22 7.42 -9.38
CA GLY A 60 -1.32 6.71 -10.64
C GLY A 60 -1.77 5.24 -10.50
N PRO A 61 -1.69 4.48 -11.61
CA PRO A 61 -1.98 3.03 -11.61
C PRO A 61 -1.21 2.23 -10.56
N SER A 62 0.07 2.53 -10.35
CA SER A 62 0.92 1.73 -9.46
C SER A 62 0.52 1.95 -8.01
N THR A 63 0.24 3.20 -7.64
CA THR A 63 -0.33 3.56 -6.34
C THR A 63 -1.71 2.92 -6.11
N ALA A 64 -2.58 2.92 -7.12
CA ALA A 64 -3.89 2.28 -7.05
C ALA A 64 -3.79 0.77 -6.76
N ARG A 65 -2.88 0.08 -7.45
CA ARG A 65 -2.62 -1.36 -7.21
C ARG A 65 -2.09 -1.61 -5.80
N ALA A 66 -1.20 -0.74 -5.30
CA ALA A 66 -0.69 -0.82 -3.94
C ALA A 66 -1.82 -0.71 -2.90
N VAL A 67 -2.74 0.25 -3.07
CA VAL A 67 -3.90 0.41 -2.18
C VAL A 67 -4.86 -0.77 -2.26
N LEU A 68 -5.09 -1.30 -3.46
CA LEU A 68 -5.93 -2.48 -3.65
C LEU A 68 -5.33 -3.71 -2.96
N ALA A 69 -4.01 -3.92 -3.09
CA ALA A 69 -3.29 -4.99 -2.41
C ALA A 69 -3.36 -4.85 -0.88
N PHE A 70 -3.13 -3.64 -0.38
CA PHE A 70 -3.23 -3.30 1.04
C PHE A 70 -4.62 -3.62 1.62
N LYS A 71 -5.68 -3.15 0.95
CA LYS A 71 -7.06 -3.45 1.37
C LYS A 71 -7.38 -4.93 1.30
N THR A 72 -6.92 -5.62 0.27
CA THR A 72 -7.16 -7.06 0.08
C THR A 72 -6.50 -7.87 1.18
N ARG A 73 -5.25 -7.52 1.56
CA ARG A 73 -4.53 -8.19 2.64
C ARG A 73 -5.20 -8.03 4.00
N ARG A 74 -5.83 -6.88 4.24
CA ARG A 74 -6.42 -6.51 5.54
C ARG A 74 -7.95 -6.66 5.58
N ASP A 75 -8.54 -7.19 4.51
CA ASP A 75 -9.99 -7.29 4.28
C ASP A 75 -10.74 -5.96 4.57
N ILE A 76 -10.14 -4.83 4.21
CA ILE A 76 -10.73 -3.49 4.40
C ILE A 76 -11.71 -3.25 3.25
N VAL A 77 -12.85 -3.93 3.32
CA VAL A 77 -13.97 -3.80 2.40
C VAL A 77 -15.16 -3.31 3.20
N ASN A 78 -15.79 -2.23 2.74
CA ASN A 78 -17.07 -1.81 3.30
C ASN A 78 -18.17 -2.77 2.79
N ARG A 79 -18.30 -3.93 3.42
CA ARG A 79 -19.24 -5.00 3.03
C ARG A 79 -20.70 -4.52 2.99
N SER A 80 -21.02 -3.42 3.66
CA SER A 80 -22.35 -2.80 3.62
C SER A 80 -22.65 -2.08 2.30
N TYR A 81 -21.64 -1.70 1.53
CA TYR A 81 -21.81 -0.95 0.27
C TYR A 81 -21.16 -1.63 -0.93
N GLN A 82 -20.02 -2.30 -0.75
CA GLN A 82 -19.22 -2.86 -1.84
C GLN A 82 -18.75 -4.28 -1.52
N LYS A 83 -18.82 -5.16 -2.52
CA LYS A 83 -18.34 -6.56 -2.42
C LYS A 83 -16.86 -6.72 -2.78
N ARG A 84 -16.21 -5.68 -3.32
CA ARG A 84 -14.82 -5.70 -3.77
C ARG A 84 -14.05 -4.53 -3.17
N ALA A 85 -12.74 -4.71 -3.01
CA ALA A 85 -11.86 -3.63 -2.56
C ALA A 85 -11.66 -2.60 -3.68
N ASP A 86 -12.02 -1.34 -3.41
CA ASP A 86 -11.76 -0.21 -4.31
C ASP A 86 -10.32 0.28 -4.23
N ASP A 87 -9.83 0.91 -5.29
CA ASP A 87 -8.57 1.67 -5.30
C ASP A 87 -8.69 3.07 -4.66
N VAL A 88 -9.81 3.41 -4.01
CA VAL A 88 -10.00 4.71 -3.35
C VAL A 88 -9.57 4.67 -1.89
N VAL A 89 -8.74 5.63 -1.45
CA VAL A 89 -8.37 5.83 -0.05
C VAL A 89 -9.45 6.68 0.62
N GLY A 90 -10.31 6.00 1.37
CA GLY A 90 -11.34 6.65 2.18
C GLY A 90 -11.06 6.59 3.68
N LYS A 91 -12.05 6.99 4.48
CA LYS A 91 -11.97 7.03 5.95
C LYS A 91 -11.47 5.75 6.62
N MET A 92 -11.93 4.58 6.15
CA MET A 92 -11.49 3.29 6.70
C MET A 92 -10.03 3.01 6.36
N THR A 93 -9.61 3.32 5.13
CA THR A 93 -8.24 3.10 4.68
C THR A 93 -7.27 4.02 5.42
N ILE A 94 -7.58 5.31 5.54
CA ILE A 94 -6.70 6.26 6.24
C ILE A 94 -6.62 5.95 7.74
N ALA A 95 -7.72 5.53 8.36
CA ALA A 95 -7.71 5.08 9.75
C ALA A 95 -6.84 3.82 9.94
N ALA A 96 -6.91 2.85 9.02
CA ALA A 96 -6.10 1.65 9.07
C ALA A 96 -4.61 1.94 8.83
N LEU A 97 -4.29 2.81 7.87
CA LEU A 97 -2.94 3.30 7.61
C LEU A 97 -2.36 4.00 8.86
N ASP A 98 -3.14 4.89 9.49
CA ASP A 98 -2.71 5.59 10.70
C ASP A 98 -2.49 4.64 11.87
N ALA A 99 -3.39 3.69 12.08
CA ALA A 99 -3.28 2.70 13.15
C ALA A 99 -2.03 1.82 12.99
N GLU A 100 -1.73 1.37 11.78
CA GLU A 100 -0.55 0.54 11.53
C GLU A 100 0.76 1.33 11.50
N MET A 101 0.76 2.55 10.97
CA MET A 101 1.92 3.44 11.11
C MET A 101 2.20 3.73 12.59
N LEU A 102 1.17 3.97 13.40
CA LEU A 102 1.30 4.15 14.84
C LEU A 102 1.80 2.87 15.52
N ALA A 103 1.36 1.69 15.08
CA ALA A 103 1.83 0.41 15.60
C ALA A 103 3.32 0.18 15.28
N SER A 104 3.78 0.57 14.09
CA SER A 104 5.19 0.52 13.70
C SER A 104 6.05 1.56 14.41
N GLN A 105 5.48 2.70 14.80
CA GLN A 105 6.17 3.77 15.53
C GLN A 105 6.29 3.51 17.04
N LYS A 106 5.34 2.77 17.62
CA LYS A 106 5.45 2.38 19.03
C LYS A 106 6.58 1.35 19.15
N PRO A 107 7.58 1.55 20.04
CA PRO A 107 8.49 0.47 20.37
C PRO A 107 7.63 -0.67 20.89
N ALA A 108 7.70 -1.84 20.22
CA ALA A 108 6.85 -2.97 20.53
C ALA A 108 6.86 -3.22 22.05
N PRO A 109 5.69 -3.41 22.71
CA PRO A 109 5.71 -4.05 24.00
C PRO A 109 6.38 -5.42 23.78
N ARG A 110 7.57 -5.59 24.37
CA ARG A 110 8.22 -6.90 24.38
C ARG A 110 7.20 -7.91 24.92
N ALA A 111 7.14 -9.05 24.24
CA ALA A 111 6.35 -10.25 24.54
C ALA A 111 4.92 -10.29 23.96
N HIS A 112 4.78 -10.95 22.81
CA HIS A 112 4.42 -12.38 22.81
C HIS A 112 4.94 -13.06 21.53
N ARG A 113 6.03 -13.83 21.68
CA ARG A 113 6.29 -14.99 20.82
C ARG A 113 5.12 -15.96 21.04
N LYS A 114 4.05 -15.84 20.26
CA LYS A 114 3.22 -17.02 19.99
C LYS A 114 3.90 -17.79 18.88
N ALA A 115 4.50 -18.89 19.27
CA ALA A 115 4.98 -19.92 18.37
C ALA A 115 3.85 -20.32 17.43
N HIS A 116 3.97 -19.95 16.15
CA HIS A 116 3.28 -20.62 15.07
C HIS A 116 4.36 -21.13 14.12
N GLY A 117 4.43 -22.46 14.02
CA GLY A 117 5.16 -23.38 13.13
C GLY A 117 6.25 -22.87 12.16
N PRO A 118 7.31 -23.67 11.92
CA PRO A 118 8.34 -23.34 10.95
C PRO A 118 7.77 -23.52 9.54
N ALA A 119 7.61 -22.43 8.80
CA ALA A 119 7.48 -22.47 7.34
C ALA A 119 8.25 -21.29 6.73
N ARG A 120 9.56 -21.26 7.01
CA ARG A 120 10.52 -20.55 6.17
C ARG A 120 10.72 -21.37 4.88
N THR A 121 9.80 -21.28 3.94
CA THR A 121 9.95 -21.85 2.59
C THR A 121 8.86 -21.31 1.65
N SER A 122 8.90 -20.02 1.31
CA SER A 122 8.17 -19.53 0.11
C SER A 122 8.65 -18.18 -0.44
N ALA A 123 9.38 -17.37 0.34
CA ALA A 123 9.85 -16.06 -0.12
C ALA A 123 10.90 -16.13 -1.26
N LEU A 124 11.73 -17.18 -1.31
CA LEU A 124 12.73 -17.37 -2.37
C LEU A 124 12.13 -17.77 -3.74
N SER A 125 10.84 -18.13 -3.81
CA SER A 125 10.20 -18.59 -5.05
C SER A 125 9.61 -17.45 -5.88
N ALA A 126 9.19 -16.35 -5.24
CA ALA A 126 8.63 -15.19 -5.94
C ALA A 126 9.70 -14.44 -6.74
N GLU A 127 10.87 -14.20 -6.15
CA GLU A 127 12.00 -13.54 -6.82
C GLU A 127 12.57 -14.37 -7.98
N ALA A 128 12.62 -15.70 -7.83
CA ALA A 128 13.04 -16.61 -8.89
C ALA A 128 12.06 -16.65 -10.07
N SER A 129 10.76 -16.49 -9.81
CA SER A 129 9.72 -16.49 -10.85
C SER A 129 9.77 -15.21 -11.69
N VAL A 130 10.03 -14.06 -11.08
CA VAL A 130 10.18 -12.78 -11.79
C VAL A 130 11.43 -12.78 -12.68
N ARG A 131 12.56 -13.31 -12.20
CA ARG A 131 13.78 -13.45 -13.01
C ARG A 131 13.59 -14.40 -14.20
N ARG A 132 12.96 -15.56 -13.99
CA ARG A 132 12.65 -16.49 -15.09
C ARG A 132 11.70 -15.91 -16.13
N ALA A 133 10.71 -15.12 -15.72
CA ALA A 133 9.80 -14.45 -16.66
C ALA A 133 10.54 -13.42 -17.52
N LEU A 134 11.49 -12.68 -16.93
CA LEU A 134 12.33 -11.73 -17.65
C LEU A 134 13.25 -12.42 -18.67
N ASP A 135 13.92 -13.51 -18.26
CA ASP A 135 14.77 -14.32 -19.15
C ASP A 135 13.98 -14.95 -20.32
N GLN A 136 12.76 -15.45 -20.07
CA GLN A 136 11.91 -15.99 -21.12
C GLN A 136 11.46 -14.92 -22.13
N MET A 137 11.14 -13.71 -21.66
CA MET A 137 10.80 -12.61 -22.56
C MET A 137 11.99 -12.17 -23.43
N LEU A 138 13.18 -12.12 -22.85
CA LEU A 138 14.40 -11.72 -23.56
C LEU A 138 14.82 -12.77 -24.60
N ALA A 139 14.74 -14.06 -24.25
CA ALA A 139 14.99 -15.16 -25.17
C ALA A 139 13.98 -15.19 -26.34
N SER A 140 12.69 -14.96 -26.06
CA SER A 140 11.66 -14.92 -27.11
C SER A 140 11.80 -13.69 -28.02
N ALA A 141 12.30 -12.57 -27.51
CA ALA A 141 12.53 -11.36 -28.31
C ALA A 141 13.72 -11.53 -29.27
N LEU A 142 14.81 -12.18 -28.82
CA LEU A 142 15.98 -12.46 -29.66
C LEU A 142 15.70 -13.51 -30.73
N ALA A 143 14.86 -14.51 -30.46
CA ALA A 143 14.49 -15.54 -31.43
C ALA A 143 13.62 -15.01 -32.60
N LYS A 144 12.91 -13.89 -32.41
CA LYS A 144 12.08 -13.25 -33.45
C LYS A 144 12.87 -12.29 -34.36
N LEU A 145 14.15 -12.04 -34.06
CA LEU A 145 15.03 -11.15 -34.83
C LEU A 145 15.97 -11.92 -35.79
N ARG A 146 15.76 -13.23 -35.97
CA ARG A 146 16.42 -14.09 -36.95
C ARG A 146 15.43 -14.55 -38.00
#